data_AF-A0A7C5X7V3-F1
#
_entry.id   AF-A0A7C5X7V3-F1
#
_cell.length_a   1.000
_cell.length_b   1.000
_cell.length_c   1.000
_cell.angle_alpha   90.00
_cell.angle_beta   90.00
_cell.angle_gamma   90.00
#
_symmetry.space_group_name_H-M   'P 1'
#
loop_
_entity.id
_entity.type
_entity.pdbx_description
1 polymer ?
#
loop_
_entity_poly.entity_id
_entity_poly.type
_entity_poly.pdbx_seq_one_letter_code
_entity_poly.pdbx_strand_id
1 'polypeptide(L)' 'PSVPIGRRGEFEEALRAGPVFVVESDYLDDRSRPGAVIPPWTLASKLRQYVAKGVLTEEDMYKICIENVRRIYKSLLQI' A
#
# COMPACT_ATOMS: atom_id res chain seq x y z
N PRO A 1 -10.68 2.40 0.79
CA PRO A 1 -9.88 3.61 0.46
C PRO A 1 -8.51 3.17 -0.07
N SER A 2 -7.88 3.98 -0.93
CA SER A 2 -6.47 3.82 -1.33
C SER A 2 -5.61 4.74 -0.47
N VAL A 3 -4.47 4.25 0.02
CA VAL A 3 -3.58 4.98 0.93
C VAL A 3 -2.19 5.12 0.30
N PRO A 4 -1.68 6.34 0.09
CA PRO A 4 -0.37 6.53 -0.51
C PRO A 4 0.75 6.20 0.49
N ILE A 5 1.61 5.25 0.13
CA ILE A 5 2.83 4.96 0.90
C ILE A 5 3.89 5.97 0.46
N GLY A 6 4.29 6.88 1.34
CA GLY A 6 5.24 7.94 0.95
C GLY A 6 5.05 9.22 1.75
N ARG A 7 3.80 9.44 2.17
CA ARG A 7 3.44 10.50 3.11
C ARG A 7 3.64 10.01 4.54
N ARG A 8 3.96 10.94 5.44
CA ARG A 8 4.32 10.61 6.82
C ARG A 8 3.04 10.40 7.65
N GLY A 9 2.83 9.20 8.16
CA GLY A 9 1.80 8.88 9.15
C GLY A 9 0.46 8.39 8.60
N GLU A 10 0.14 8.63 7.33
CA GLU A 10 -1.15 8.21 6.73
C GLU A 10 -1.33 6.69 6.74
N PHE A 11 -0.25 5.94 6.48
CA PHE A 11 -0.29 4.48 6.51
C PHE A 11 -0.52 3.94 7.92
N GLU A 12 0.24 4.45 8.90
CA GLU A 12 0.12 4.06 10.30
C GLU A 12 -1.24 4.45 10.88
N GLU A 13 -1.82 5.55 10.41
CA GLU A 13 -3.19 5.94 10.76
C GLU A 13 -4.23 4.99 10.16
N ALA A 14 -4.09 4.64 8.88
CA ALA A 14 -4.98 3.69 8.23
C ALA A 14 -4.95 2.30 8.91
N LEU A 15 -3.78 1.85 9.37
CA LEU A 15 -3.63 0.60 10.10
C LEU A 15 -4.48 0.54 11.39
N ARG A 16 -4.78 1.68 12.04
CA ARG A 16 -5.65 1.71 13.23
C ARG A 16 -7.09 1.27 12.92
N ALA A 17 -7.52 1.38 11.67
CA ALA A 17 -8.83 0.91 11.21
C ALA A 17 -8.81 -0.59 10.79
N GLY A 18 -7.66 -1.26 10.89
CA GLY A 18 -7.44 -2.61 10.39
C GLY A 18 -7.06 -2.64 8.90
N PRO A 19 -6.74 -3.83 8.34
CA PRO A 19 -6.26 -4.00 6.97
C PRO A 19 -7.38 -3.94 5.92
N VAL A 20 -8.25 -2.93 6.01
CA VAL A 20 -9.46 -2.76 5.16
C VAL A 20 -9.26 -1.78 3.99
N PHE A 21 -8.01 -1.50 3.65
CA PHE A 21 -7.61 -0.55 2.62
C PHE A 21 -6.63 -1.19 1.62
N VAL A 22 -6.40 -0.50 0.51
CA VAL A 22 -5.34 -0.81 -0.45
C VAL A 22 -4.29 0.30 -0.41
N VAL A 23 -3.10 0.03 -0.93
CA VAL A 23 -1.99 0.97 -0.94
C VAL A 23 -1.56 1.32 -2.35
N GLU A 24 -1.07 2.55 -2.51
CA GLU A 24 -0.60 3.08 -3.78
C GLU A 24 0.70 3.84 -3.62
N SER A 25 1.41 3.98 -4.74
CA SER A 25 2.71 4.65 -4.80
C SER A 25 2.62 6.09 -5.33
N ASP A 26 1.47 6.47 -5.90
CA ASP A 26 1.21 7.69 -6.68
C ASP A 26 2.18 7.91 -7.87
N TYR A 27 3.02 6.92 -8.22
CA TYR A 27 4.19 7.06 -9.11
C TYR A 27 3.91 7.75 -10.45
N LEU A 28 2.72 7.56 -11.01
CA LEU A 28 2.35 8.10 -12.32
C LEU A 28 1.63 9.46 -12.25
N ASP A 29 1.23 9.92 -11.06
CA ASP A 29 0.28 11.02 -10.91
C ASP A 29 0.93 12.39 -11.02
N ASP A 30 2.20 12.54 -10.66
CA ASP A 30 2.87 13.84 -10.72
C ASP A 30 4.34 13.78 -11.13
N ARG A 31 4.56 13.86 -12.45
CA ARG A 31 5.90 13.93 -13.05
C ARG A 31 6.64 15.24 -12.75
N SER A 32 5.96 16.27 -12.22
CA SER A 32 6.53 17.60 -11.96
C SER A 32 7.17 17.73 -10.58
N ARG A 33 7.00 16.73 -9.70
CA ARG A 33 7.58 16.71 -8.34
C ARG A 33 8.60 15.57 -8.17
N PRO A 34 9.87 15.77 -8.55
CA PRO A 34 10.94 14.80 -8.31
C PRO A 34 11.07 14.47 -6.82
N GLY A 35 10.95 13.19 -6.45
CA GLY A 35 11.11 12.72 -5.07
C GLY A 35 9.88 12.88 -4.15
N ALA A 36 8.80 13.51 -4.61
CA ALA A 36 7.55 13.57 -3.83
C ALA A 36 6.75 12.26 -3.85
N VAL A 37 7.11 11.36 -4.77
CA VAL A 37 6.38 10.16 -5.10
C VAL A 37 7.33 8.98 -5.08
N ILE A 38 6.96 7.89 -4.41
CA ILE A 38 7.82 6.71 -4.33
C ILE A 38 7.58 5.80 -5.53
N PRO A 39 8.59 5.11 -6.06
CA PRO A 39 8.35 4.12 -7.09
C PRO A 39 7.74 2.82 -6.52
N PRO A 40 7.05 2.01 -7.34
CA PRO A 40 6.39 0.78 -6.89
C PRO A 40 7.32 -0.21 -6.18
N TRP A 41 8.58 -0.32 -6.59
CA TRP A 41 9.55 -1.20 -5.91
C TRP A 41 9.96 -0.68 -4.52
N THR A 42 9.97 0.64 -4.32
CA THR A 42 10.20 1.24 -3.00
C THR A 42 8.98 1.03 -2.10
N LEU A 43 7.76 1.09 -2.65
CA LEU A 43 6.54 0.73 -1.93
C LEU A 43 6.63 -0.71 -1.40
N ALA A 44 6.98 -1.66 -2.27
CA ALA A 44 7.16 -3.06 -1.88
C ALA A 44 8.27 -3.23 -0.81
N SER A 45 9.37 -2.49 -0.93
CA SER A 45 10.45 -2.51 0.06
C SER A 45 10.00 -1.99 1.43
N LYS A 46 9.24 -0.89 1.47
CA LYS A 46 8.70 -0.32 2.71
C LYS A 46 7.73 -1.28 3.41
N LEU A 47 6.81 -1.90 2.67
CA LEU A 47 5.88 -2.88 3.24
C LEU A 47 6.61 -4.06 3.88
N ARG A 48 7.65 -4.60 3.22
CA ARG A 48 8.51 -5.63 3.81
C ARG A 48 9.21 -5.16 5.08
N GLN A 49 9.67 -3.91 5.13
CA GLN A 49 10.26 -3.35 6.36
C GLN A 49 9.23 -3.20 7.48
N TYR A 50 7.99 -2.84 7.18
CA TYR A 50 6.93 -2.78 8.18
C TYR A 50 6.62 -4.15 8.76
N VAL A 51 6.58 -5.20 7.93
CA VAL A 51 6.48 -6.59 8.40
C VAL A 51 7.67 -6.97 9.27
N ALA A 52 8.90 -6.73 8.81
CA ALA A 52 10.11 -7.06 9.56
C ALA A 52 10.22 -6.32 10.91
N LYS A 53 9.62 -5.13 11.01
CA LYS A 53 9.56 -4.32 12.25
C LYS A 53 8.35 -4.65 13.13
N GLY A 54 7.48 -5.58 12.72
CA GLY A 54 6.26 -5.93 13.44
C GLY A 54 5.19 -4.83 13.44
N VAL A 55 5.25 -3.87 12.52
CA VAL A 55 4.23 -2.81 12.38
C VAL A 55 2.94 -3.37 11.78
N LEU A 56 3.04 -4.40 10.95
CA LEU A 56 1.92 -5.20 10.47
C LEU A 56 2.33 -6.66 10.26
N THR A 57 1.37 -7.57 10.28
CA THR A 57 1.61 -9.00 10.06
C THR A 57 1.67 -9.34 8.58
N GLU A 58 2.26 -10.49 8.21
CA GLU A 58 2.21 -10.97 6.81
C GLU A 58 0.77 -11.12 6.30
N GLU A 59 -0.15 -11.52 7.19
CA GLU A 59 -1.59 -11.63 6.91
C GLU A 59 -2.22 -10.25 6.61
N ASP A 60 -1.88 -9.22 7.37
CA ASP A 60 -2.33 -7.84 7.08
C ASP A 60 -1.80 -7.37 5.73
N MET A 61 -0.54 -7.65 5.43
CA MET A 61 0.08 -7.32 4.15
C MET A 61 -0.64 -8.01 2.99
N TYR A 62 -0.98 -9.30 3.14
CA TYR A 62 -1.73 -10.07 2.16
C TYR A 62 -3.11 -9.48 1.91
N LYS A 63 -3.84 -9.11 2.97
CA LYS A 63 -5.15 -8.47 2.84
C LYS A 63 -5.07 -7.14 2.10
N ILE A 64 -4.13 -6.28 2.49
CA ILE A 64 -3.96 -4.94 1.90
C ILE A 64 -3.58 -5.02 0.42
N CYS A 65 -2.66 -5.92 0.05
CA CYS A 65 -2.08 -5.97 -1.29
C CYS A 65 -2.82 -6.90 -2.26
N ILE A 66 -3.49 -7.95 -1.76
CA ILE A 66 -4.08 -9.01 -2.58
C ILE A 66 -5.58 -9.09 -2.36
N GLU A 67 -6.05 -9.41 -1.15
CA GLU A 67 -7.46 -9.72 -0.92
C GLU A 67 -8.36 -8.51 -1.22
N ASN A 68 -8.01 -7.34 -0.70
CA ASN A 68 -8.76 -6.11 -0.92
C ASN A 68 -8.75 -5.70 -2.41
N VAL A 69 -7.61 -5.85 -3.08
CA VAL A 69 -7.47 -5.56 -4.51
C VAL A 69 -8.36 -6.51 -5.33
N ARG A 70 -8.29 -7.83 -5.07
CA ARG A 70 -9.17 -8.83 -5.70
C ARG A 70 -10.64 -8.53 -5.45
N ARG A 71 -11.01 -8.12 -4.24
CA ARG A 71 -12.40 -7.77 -3.90
C ARG A 71 -12.90 -6.54 -4.67
N ILE A 72 -12.04 -5.54 -4.87
CA ILE A 72 -12.37 -4.30 -5.59
C ILE A 72 -12.51 -4.58 -7.09
N TYR A 73 -11.52 -5.25 -7.69
CA TYR A 73 -11.46 -5.42 -9.14
C TYR A 73 -12.15 -6.70 -9.66
N LYS A 74 -12.52 -7.63 -8.76
CA LYS A 74 -13.28 -8.86 -9.05
C LYS A 74 -12.86 -9.53 -10.37
N SER A 75 -13.78 -9.58 -11.34
CA SER A 75 -13.67 -10.26 -12.63
C SER A 75 -12.72 -9.59 -13.63
N LEU A 76 -12.20 -8.39 -13.34
CA LEU A 76 -11.19 -7.74 -14.18
C LEU A 76 -9.79 -8.33 -13.96
N LEU A 77 -9.58 -8.97 -12.82
CA LEU A 77 -8.33 -9.65 -12.51
C LEU A 77 -8.47 -11.13 -12.91
N GLN A 78 -7.97 -11.47 -14.10
CA GLN A 78 -7.74 -12.86 -14.50
C GLN A 78 -6.50 -13.38 -13.75
N ILE A 79 -6.64 -13.68 -12.47
CA ILE A 79 -5.58 -14.24 -11.61
C ILE A 79 -6.07 -15.56 -11.03
#